data_AF-A0A970VKY8-F1
#
_entry.id   AF-A0A970VKY8-F1
#
_cell.length_a   1.000
_cell.length_b   1.000
_cell.length_c   1.000
_cell.angle_alpha   90.00
_cell.angle_beta   90.00
_cell.angle_gamma   90.00
#
_symmetry.space_group_name_H-M   'P 1'
#
loop_
_entity.id
_entity.type
_entity.pdbx_description
1 polymer ?
#
loop_
_entity_poly.entity_id
_entity_poly.type
_entity_poly.pdbx_seq_one_letter_code
_entity_poly.pdbx_strand_id
1 'polypeptide(L)'
;MKRSISVKIATRLFLGNEKCFGPGIASLMDGIDRGGSLSAAAREMGMAYSKAWTVFQNCEEVLGLPLLQRQSGGRKGGKSTLTPEGRALLAHYRSIQKSLEDTGEILSMQLNEVYDMPKLKGSTMDAWVNMAQHHLACGKELVLATVTARSGSAPRGAGARMLVGSEGRIWGTVGGGLIERQTELLCMEALKEKRGFLRDFNLDTDEAGSIGMVCGGNVTIMVQYLSCRNEELLHLCAQTQKLLESCEDGWLISCLDEAGAESFMLCSSEEGAEYDSRLKDMQSDKLHFQRASTYCFAQRLAPGGTVYIFGGGHVAREFAPLLARLDFPHVVMDDRVEFTKTEDFPDARKVICADFSQILEQVTPRASDYAVVMTRGHAYDLEVQKQLLTTPVGYIGVMGSRRKKDYVFGELRGCGFGDADLARIVTPVGLAIGGETPAEIALSIAAQLVQIRAQKDG
;
A
#
# COMPACT_ATOMS: atom_id res chain seq x y z
N MET A 1 -6.83 -8.16 -14.59
CA MET A 1 -5.72 -9.13 -14.44
C MET A 1 -4.48 -8.36 -14.01
N LYS A 2 -3.99 -8.57 -12.78
CA LYS A 2 -2.69 -8.05 -12.33
C LYS A 2 -1.61 -8.68 -13.22
N ARG A 3 -0.70 -7.88 -13.76
CA ARG A 3 0.45 -8.38 -14.53
C ARG A 3 1.48 -8.91 -13.54
N SER A 4 2.11 -10.05 -13.84
CA SER A 4 3.20 -10.62 -13.03
C SER A 4 4.46 -10.84 -13.88
N ILE A 5 5.61 -10.76 -13.25
CA ILE A 5 6.91 -11.07 -13.84
C ILE A 5 7.12 -12.59 -13.78
N SER A 6 7.49 -13.21 -14.91
CA SER A 6 7.85 -14.62 -14.99
C SER A 6 9.25 -14.76 -15.59
N VAL A 7 10.15 -15.37 -14.82
CA VAL A 7 11.51 -15.71 -15.25
C VAL A 7 11.51 -17.10 -15.85
N LYS A 8 11.93 -17.22 -17.10
CA LYS A 8 12.08 -18.50 -17.81
C LYS A 8 13.54 -18.73 -18.16
N ILE A 9 14.11 -19.82 -17.67
CA ILE A 9 15.51 -20.19 -17.89
C ILE A 9 15.57 -21.32 -18.93
N ALA A 10 16.35 -21.12 -19.99
CA ALA A 10 16.57 -22.12 -21.03
C ALA A 10 18.02 -22.60 -21.00
N THR A 11 18.22 -23.91 -20.88
CA THR A 11 19.54 -24.55 -20.78
C THR A 11 20.07 -25.02 -22.12
N ARG A 12 21.36 -24.86 -22.36
CA ARG A 12 22.08 -25.42 -23.51
C ARG A 12 23.45 -25.89 -23.03
N LEU A 13 23.86 -27.09 -23.42
CA LEU A 13 25.18 -27.63 -23.11
C LEU A 13 26.12 -27.36 -24.28
N PHE A 14 27.37 -27.06 -23.94
CA PHE A 14 28.45 -26.80 -24.88
C PHE A 14 29.65 -27.67 -24.54
N LEU A 15 30.35 -28.13 -25.58
CA LEU A 15 31.67 -28.73 -25.45
C LEU A 15 32.66 -27.76 -26.12
N GLY A 16 33.49 -27.10 -25.31
CA GLY A 16 34.23 -25.92 -25.78
C GLY A 16 33.27 -24.82 -26.25
N ASN A 17 33.39 -24.41 -27.52
CA ASN A 17 32.52 -23.39 -28.11
C ASN A 17 31.37 -23.96 -28.95
N GLU A 18 31.27 -25.28 -29.07
CA GLU A 18 30.26 -25.94 -29.90
C GLU A 18 29.07 -26.39 -29.05
N LYS A 19 27.86 -26.00 -29.49
CA LYS A 19 26.63 -26.41 -28.82
C LYS A 19 26.40 -27.90 -29.04
N CYS A 20 26.47 -28.68 -27.97
CA CYS A 20 26.28 -30.13 -28.05
C CYS A 20 24.86 -30.56 -27.72
N PHE A 21 24.17 -29.96 -26.74
CA PHE A 21 22.84 -30.41 -26.31
C PHE A 21 21.92 -29.26 -25.89
N GLY A 22 20.60 -29.49 -25.84
CA GLY A 22 19.64 -28.46 -25.43
C GLY A 22 18.17 -28.90 -25.50
N PRO A 23 17.21 -27.95 -25.41
CA PRO A 23 15.81 -28.28 -25.16
C PRO A 23 15.17 -29.03 -26.33
N GLY A 24 15.53 -28.64 -27.56
CA GLY A 24 14.97 -29.25 -28.77
C GLY A 24 15.33 -30.72 -28.93
N ILE A 25 16.60 -31.09 -28.75
CA ILE A 25 17.02 -32.50 -28.84
C ILE A 25 16.52 -33.31 -27.64
N ALA A 26 16.50 -32.72 -26.43
CA ALA A 26 15.91 -33.37 -25.26
C ALA A 26 14.42 -33.75 -25.49
N SER A 27 13.63 -32.83 -26.05
CA SER A 27 12.23 -33.11 -26.41
C SER A 27 12.07 -34.17 -27.50
N LEU A 28 12.97 -34.19 -28.50
CA LEU A 28 12.99 -35.26 -29.50
C LEU A 28 13.29 -36.62 -28.84
N MET A 29 14.26 -36.67 -27.92
CA MET A 29 14.62 -37.89 -27.20
C MET A 29 13.48 -38.41 -26.34
N ASP A 30 12.74 -37.54 -25.63
CA ASP A 30 11.53 -37.96 -24.89
C ASP A 30 10.48 -38.58 -25.81
N GLY A 31 10.22 -37.97 -26.97
CA GLY A 31 9.26 -38.50 -27.94
C GLY A 31 9.68 -39.87 -28.49
N ILE A 32 10.98 -40.09 -28.65
CA ILE A 32 11.54 -41.38 -29.07
C ILE A 32 11.44 -42.42 -27.96
N ASP A 33 11.74 -42.07 -26.71
CA ASP A 33 11.64 -43.00 -25.58
C ASP A 33 10.18 -43.44 -25.34
N ARG A 34 9.21 -42.54 -25.56
CA ARG A 34 7.76 -42.86 -25.54
C ARG A 34 7.30 -43.70 -26.73
N GLY A 35 7.67 -43.29 -27.95
CA GLY A 35 7.04 -43.77 -29.19
C GLY A 35 7.88 -44.74 -30.03
N GLY A 36 9.15 -44.95 -29.70
CA GLY A 36 10.08 -45.81 -30.44
C GLY A 36 10.36 -45.36 -31.88
N SER A 37 10.09 -44.10 -32.23
CA SER A 37 10.17 -43.59 -33.60
C SER A 37 10.58 -42.12 -33.65
N LEU A 38 11.73 -41.85 -34.27
CA LEU A 38 12.20 -40.48 -34.54
C LEU A 38 11.23 -39.72 -35.45
N SER A 39 10.60 -40.40 -36.42
CA SER A 39 9.62 -39.77 -37.32
C SER A 39 8.35 -39.33 -36.58
N ALA A 40 7.93 -40.08 -35.56
CA ALA A 40 6.79 -39.71 -34.73
C ALA A 40 7.14 -38.52 -33.82
N ALA A 41 8.29 -38.56 -33.16
CA ALA A 41 8.77 -37.47 -32.31
C ALA A 41 8.98 -36.15 -33.09
N ALA A 42 9.54 -36.24 -34.31
CA ALA A 42 9.69 -35.08 -35.19
C ALA A 42 8.34 -34.46 -35.59
N ARG A 43 7.34 -35.31 -35.87
CA ARG A 43 5.98 -34.87 -36.22
C ARG A 43 5.28 -34.20 -35.04
N GLU A 44 5.44 -34.74 -33.83
CA GLU A 44 4.91 -34.16 -32.59
C GLU A 44 5.47 -32.75 -32.34
N MET A 45 6.75 -32.53 -32.68
CA MET A 45 7.41 -31.22 -32.60
C MET A 45 7.19 -30.32 -33.81
N GLY A 46 6.34 -30.71 -34.77
CA GLY A 46 6.06 -29.93 -35.97
C GLY A 46 7.27 -29.71 -36.88
N MET A 47 8.25 -30.63 -36.88
CA MET A 47 9.47 -30.51 -37.68
C MET A 47 9.65 -31.64 -38.69
N ALA A 48 10.37 -31.33 -39.77
CA ALA A 48 10.75 -32.31 -40.78
C ALA A 48 11.68 -33.37 -40.19
N TYR A 49 11.48 -34.63 -40.60
CA TYR A 49 12.32 -35.75 -40.16
C TYR A 49 13.81 -35.52 -40.47
N SER A 50 14.14 -34.95 -41.64
CA SER A 50 15.52 -34.63 -42.01
C SER A 50 16.17 -33.66 -41.02
N LYS A 51 15.43 -32.66 -40.53
CA LYS A 51 15.91 -31.71 -39.52
C LYS A 51 16.13 -32.39 -38.17
N ALA A 52 15.22 -33.24 -37.74
CA ALA A 52 15.38 -34.02 -36.51
C ALA A 52 16.62 -34.93 -36.59
N TRP A 53 16.85 -35.54 -37.75
CA TRP A 53 18.01 -36.38 -38.01
C TRP A 53 19.32 -35.59 -37.93
N THR A 54 19.41 -34.43 -38.59
CA THR A 54 20.60 -33.55 -38.52
C THR A 54 20.89 -33.10 -37.09
N VAL A 55 19.86 -32.81 -36.29
CA VAL A 55 20.03 -32.43 -34.88
C VAL A 55 20.70 -33.55 -34.07
N PHE A 56 20.32 -34.81 -34.29
CA PHE A 56 20.97 -35.95 -33.64
C PHE A 56 22.40 -36.16 -34.14
N GLN A 57 22.62 -36.14 -35.46
CA GLN A 57 23.96 -36.34 -36.04
C GLN A 57 24.96 -35.32 -35.51
N ASN A 58 24.60 -34.04 -35.53
CA ASN A 58 25.47 -32.98 -35.02
C ASN A 58 25.74 -33.15 -33.52
N CYS A 59 24.74 -33.60 -32.76
CA CYS A 59 24.90 -33.84 -31.32
C CYS A 59 25.83 -35.02 -31.04
N GLU A 60 25.64 -36.15 -31.73
CA GLU A 60 26.48 -37.35 -31.61
C GLU A 60 27.91 -37.09 -32.06
N GLU A 61 28.11 -36.29 -33.12
CA GLU A 61 29.42 -35.88 -33.63
C GLU A 61 30.19 -35.04 -32.61
N VAL A 62 29.55 -33.99 -32.06
CA VAL A 62 30.20 -33.11 -31.08
C VAL A 62 30.46 -33.84 -29.76
N LEU A 63 29.54 -34.70 -29.32
CA LEU A 63 29.70 -35.43 -28.07
C LEU A 63 30.61 -36.66 -28.19
N GLY A 64 30.85 -37.16 -29.41
CA GLY A 64 31.59 -38.40 -29.66
C GLY A 64 30.91 -39.65 -29.09
N LEU A 65 29.59 -39.62 -28.89
CA LEU A 65 28.82 -40.70 -28.27
C LEU A 65 27.48 -40.93 -28.99
N PRO A 66 27.09 -42.19 -29.24
CA PRO A 66 25.83 -42.50 -29.90
C PRO A 66 24.66 -42.30 -28.92
N LEU A 67 23.65 -41.54 -29.36
CA LEU A 67 22.41 -41.27 -28.62
C LEU A 67 21.27 -42.15 -29.12
N LEU A 68 21.31 -42.61 -30.37
CA LEU A 68 20.28 -43.43 -30.99
C LEU A 68 20.79 -44.79 -31.47
N GLN A 69 20.03 -45.84 -31.14
CA GLN A 69 20.14 -47.15 -31.76
C GLN A 69 19.01 -47.34 -32.77
N ARG A 70 19.35 -47.82 -33.97
CA ARG A 70 18.38 -48.04 -35.04
C ARG A 70 18.26 -49.52 -35.35
N GLN A 71 17.03 -49.96 -35.55
CA GLN A 71 16.74 -51.27 -36.12
C GLN A 71 16.11 -51.04 -37.51
N SER A 72 16.83 -51.45 -38.56
CA SER A 72 16.36 -51.38 -39.93
C SER A 72 15.17 -52.33 -40.10
N GLY A 73 13.97 -51.75 -40.29
CA GLY A 73 12.74 -52.48 -40.54
C GLY A 73 12.37 -52.42 -42.02
N GLY A 74 11.95 -53.56 -42.58
CA GLY A 74 11.28 -53.63 -43.89
C GLY A 74 9.89 -52.98 -43.87
N ARG A 75 8.91 -53.52 -44.63
CA ARG A 75 7.55 -52.95 -44.88
C ARG A 75 6.75 -52.37 -43.68
N LYS A 76 7.16 -52.60 -42.42
CA LYS A 76 6.51 -52.09 -41.19
C LYS A 76 7.21 -50.86 -40.55
N GLY A 77 8.28 -50.33 -41.15
CA GLY A 77 9.01 -49.15 -40.67
C GLY A 77 10.13 -49.48 -39.67
N GLY A 78 11.18 -48.65 -39.65
CA GLY A 78 12.33 -48.80 -38.75
C GLY A 78 12.04 -48.33 -37.33
N LYS A 79 12.67 -48.97 -36.33
CA LYS A 79 12.55 -48.61 -34.91
C LYS A 79 13.75 -47.74 -34.52
N SER A 80 13.51 -46.67 -33.76
CA SER A 80 14.56 -45.84 -33.16
C SER A 80 14.39 -45.87 -31.65
N THR A 81 15.44 -46.25 -30.93
CA THR A 81 15.45 -46.29 -29.46
C THR A 81 16.67 -45.55 -28.96
N LEU A 82 16.56 -44.92 -27.78
CA LEU A 82 17.70 -44.30 -27.14
C LEU A 82 18.71 -45.36 -26.69
N THR A 83 20.01 -45.07 -26.86
CA THR A 83 21.09 -45.85 -26.24
C THR A 83 21.06 -45.69 -24.71
N PRO A 84 21.72 -46.57 -23.94
CA PRO A 84 21.91 -46.38 -22.50
C PRO A 84 22.55 -45.02 -22.17
N GLU A 85 23.56 -44.62 -22.93
CA GLU A 85 24.28 -43.35 -22.80
C GLU A 85 23.35 -42.16 -23.10
N GLY A 86 22.55 -42.26 -24.16
CA GLY A 86 21.55 -41.25 -24.50
C GLY A 86 20.48 -41.08 -23.43
N ARG A 87 20.01 -42.18 -22.82
CA ARG A 87 19.09 -42.13 -21.69
C ARG A 87 19.73 -41.49 -20.45
N ALA A 88 20.98 -41.82 -20.13
CA ALA A 88 21.69 -41.22 -19.02
C ALA A 88 21.90 -39.71 -19.22
N LEU A 89 22.33 -39.28 -20.41
CA LEU A 89 22.49 -37.87 -20.74
C LEU A 89 21.17 -37.10 -20.63
N LEU A 90 20.09 -37.66 -21.18
CA LEU A 90 18.76 -37.06 -21.10
C LEU A 90 18.31 -36.90 -19.64
N ALA A 91 18.48 -37.95 -18.83
CA ALA A 91 18.12 -37.92 -17.41
C ALA A 91 18.91 -36.84 -16.64
N HIS A 92 20.22 -36.74 -16.85
CA HIS A 92 21.04 -35.69 -16.23
C HIS A 92 20.64 -34.29 -16.71
N TYR A 93 20.41 -34.12 -18.01
CA TYR A 93 19.95 -32.85 -18.56
C TYR A 93 18.61 -32.42 -17.97
N ARG A 94 17.66 -33.35 -17.82
CA ARG A 94 16.35 -33.08 -17.19
C ARG A 94 16.49 -32.72 -15.71
N SER A 95 17.39 -33.37 -14.99
CA SER A 95 17.69 -32.99 -13.60
C SER A 95 18.22 -31.56 -13.51
N ILE A 96 19.16 -31.17 -14.38
CA ILE A 96 19.71 -29.81 -14.44
C ILE A 96 18.60 -28.80 -14.79
N GLN A 97 17.78 -29.13 -15.79
CA GLN A 97 16.68 -28.27 -16.21
C GLN A 97 15.70 -28.04 -15.07
N LYS A 98 15.32 -29.09 -14.33
CA LYS A 98 14.42 -28.99 -13.17
C LYS A 98 14.99 -28.06 -12.10
N SER A 99 16.25 -28.23 -11.72
CA SER A 99 16.88 -27.34 -10.72
C SER A 99 16.90 -25.87 -11.17
N LEU A 100 17.02 -25.60 -12.47
CA LEU A 100 16.99 -24.25 -13.01
C LEU A 100 15.57 -23.70 -13.18
N GLU A 101 14.58 -24.55 -13.44
CA GLU A 101 13.16 -24.17 -13.40
C GLU A 101 12.77 -23.76 -11.98
N ASP A 102 13.12 -24.57 -10.98
CA ASP A 102 12.93 -24.25 -9.55
C ASP A 102 13.60 -22.91 -9.19
N THR A 103 14.81 -22.66 -9.73
CA THR A 103 15.51 -21.37 -9.55
C THR A 103 14.75 -20.22 -10.23
N GLY A 104 14.22 -20.43 -11.43
CA GLY A 104 13.43 -19.45 -12.16
C GLY A 104 12.13 -19.08 -11.41
N GLU A 105 11.49 -20.04 -10.76
CA GLU A 105 10.33 -19.80 -9.91
C GLU A 105 10.70 -18.92 -8.70
N ILE A 106 11.81 -19.22 -8.02
CA ILE A 106 12.31 -18.42 -6.90
C ILE A 106 12.62 -16.97 -7.36
N LEU A 107 13.30 -16.80 -8.49
CA LEU A 107 13.61 -15.47 -9.04
C LEU A 107 12.34 -14.71 -9.44
N SER A 108 11.34 -15.41 -9.99
CA SER A 108 10.04 -14.82 -10.29
C SER A 108 9.34 -14.33 -9.03
N MET A 109 9.37 -15.11 -7.94
CA MET A 109 8.81 -14.70 -6.65
C MET A 109 9.52 -13.45 -6.12
N GLN A 110 10.86 -13.42 -6.13
CA GLN A 110 11.65 -12.28 -5.67
C GLN A 110 11.39 -11.00 -6.49
N LEU A 111 11.32 -11.11 -7.81
CA LEU A 111 11.04 -9.96 -8.67
C LEU A 111 9.60 -9.47 -8.53
N ASN A 112 8.64 -10.39 -8.37
CA ASN A 112 7.26 -10.01 -8.09
C ASN A 112 7.13 -9.36 -6.71
N GLU A 113 7.93 -9.74 -5.72
CA GLU A 113 7.94 -9.06 -4.44
C GLU A 113 8.22 -7.56 -4.61
N VAL A 114 9.21 -7.20 -5.43
CA VAL A 114 9.55 -5.82 -5.75
C VAL A 114 8.50 -5.15 -6.64
N TYR A 115 7.99 -5.87 -7.63
CA TYR A 115 7.01 -5.34 -8.59
C TYR A 115 5.64 -5.07 -7.96
N ASP A 116 5.22 -5.94 -7.04
CA ASP A 116 4.00 -5.82 -6.25
C ASP A 116 4.17 -4.97 -4.98
N MET A 117 5.38 -4.43 -4.71
CA MET A 117 5.58 -3.51 -3.59
C MET A 117 4.50 -2.42 -3.65
N PRO A 118 3.68 -2.28 -2.60
CA PRO A 118 2.64 -1.28 -2.62
C PRO A 118 3.29 0.09 -2.78
N LYS A 119 2.88 0.84 -3.81
CA LYS A 119 3.23 2.26 -3.86
C LYS A 119 2.59 2.90 -2.65
N LEU A 120 3.36 3.62 -1.84
CA LEU A 120 2.83 4.41 -0.73
C LEU A 120 1.80 5.39 -1.31
N LYS A 121 0.53 5.07 -1.08
CA LYS A 121 -0.63 5.86 -1.45
C LYS A 121 -1.46 6.06 -0.20
N GLY A 122 -2.27 7.11 -0.19
CA GLY A 122 -3.21 7.35 0.90
C GLY A 122 -2.54 7.69 2.24
N SER A 123 -3.23 7.37 3.34
CA SER A 123 -2.85 7.74 4.70
C SER A 123 -1.74 6.85 5.27
N THR A 124 -1.17 7.25 6.40
CA THR A 124 -0.26 6.43 7.20
C THR A 124 -0.87 5.10 7.61
N MET A 125 -2.19 5.05 7.86
CA MET A 125 -2.94 3.81 8.13
C MET A 125 -2.97 2.90 6.90
N ASP A 126 -3.32 3.44 5.73
CA ASP A 126 -3.35 2.69 4.47
C ASP A 126 -1.97 2.10 4.14
N ALA A 127 -0.92 2.91 4.29
CA ALA A 127 0.44 2.51 4.01
C ALA A 127 0.91 1.28 4.80
N TRP A 128 0.75 1.27 6.13
CA TRP A 128 1.24 0.12 6.92
C TRP A 128 0.36 -1.12 6.71
N VAL A 129 -0.96 -0.97 6.56
CA VAL A 129 -1.87 -2.11 6.29
C VAL A 129 -1.50 -2.77 4.96
N ASN A 130 -1.27 -1.96 3.92
CA ASN A 130 -0.83 -2.44 2.62
C ASN A 130 0.52 -3.17 2.70
N MET A 131 1.50 -2.58 3.40
CA MET A 131 2.80 -3.22 3.60
C MET A 131 2.68 -4.53 4.38
N ALA A 132 1.92 -4.54 5.48
CA ALA A 132 1.71 -5.73 6.30
C ALA A 132 1.05 -6.84 5.48
N GLN A 133 -0.06 -6.55 4.80
CA GLN A 133 -0.77 -7.54 3.99
C GLN A 133 0.15 -8.14 2.91
N HIS A 134 0.89 -7.30 2.19
CA HIS A 134 1.81 -7.75 1.14
C HIS A 134 2.88 -8.71 1.69
N HIS A 135 3.62 -8.29 2.70
CA HIS A 135 4.71 -9.09 3.25
C HIS A 135 4.21 -10.37 3.95
N LEU A 136 3.10 -10.31 4.69
CA LEU A 136 2.48 -11.48 5.30
C LEU A 136 2.00 -12.48 4.24
N ALA A 137 1.39 -12.00 3.14
CA ALA A 137 0.98 -12.85 2.02
C ALA A 137 2.18 -13.49 1.29
N CYS A 138 3.35 -12.84 1.30
CA CYS A 138 4.62 -13.42 0.84
C CYS A 138 5.25 -14.39 1.86
N GLY A 139 4.57 -14.70 2.97
CA GLY A 139 5.06 -15.63 3.99
C GLY A 139 6.10 -15.03 4.94
N LYS A 140 6.27 -13.69 4.97
CA LYS A 140 7.22 -13.02 5.85
C LYS A 140 6.58 -12.68 7.18
N GLU A 141 7.28 -12.99 8.26
CA GLU A 141 6.90 -12.59 9.63
C GLU A 141 7.31 -11.12 9.85
N LEU A 142 6.49 -10.35 10.57
CA LEU A 142 6.72 -8.93 10.79
C LEU A 142 6.56 -8.56 12.27
N VAL A 143 7.00 -7.35 12.62
CA VAL A 143 6.71 -6.72 13.90
C VAL A 143 6.24 -5.29 13.67
N LEU A 144 5.13 -4.93 14.32
CA LEU A 144 4.56 -3.59 14.31
C LEU A 144 4.84 -2.91 15.64
N ALA A 145 5.60 -1.82 15.61
CA ALA A 145 5.75 -0.93 16.75
C ALA A 145 4.80 0.26 16.59
N THR A 146 3.98 0.52 17.61
CA THR A 146 3.02 1.64 17.65
C THR A 146 3.28 2.50 18.88
N VAL A 147 3.43 3.82 18.71
CA VAL A 147 3.42 4.76 19.84
C VAL A 147 2.00 4.87 20.37
N THR A 148 1.75 4.44 21.60
CA THR A 148 0.38 4.38 22.16
C THR A 148 0.10 5.46 23.18
N ALA A 149 1.15 5.91 23.88
CA ALA A 149 1.05 6.99 24.86
C ALA A 149 2.29 7.89 24.82
N ARG A 150 2.09 9.16 25.16
CA ARG A 150 3.14 10.16 25.33
C ARG A 150 2.83 11.04 26.53
N SER A 151 3.83 11.35 27.33
CA SER A 151 3.82 12.48 28.26
C SER A 151 5.04 13.37 28.04
N GLY A 152 4.93 14.67 28.35
CA GLY A 152 6.01 15.65 28.11
C GLY A 152 6.22 16.02 26.64
N SER A 153 7.44 16.45 26.29
CA SER A 153 7.83 17.05 25.01
C SER A 153 8.35 16.03 23.97
N ALA A 154 7.87 14.79 24.01
CA ALA A 154 8.39 13.74 23.14
C ALA A 154 8.04 13.97 21.64
N PRO A 155 8.87 13.51 20.68
CA PRO A 155 8.91 14.02 19.30
C PRO A 155 7.73 13.65 18.38
N ARG A 156 6.94 12.60 18.68
CA ARG A 156 5.75 12.22 17.89
C ARG A 156 4.56 11.87 18.79
N GLY A 157 3.36 12.21 18.34
CA GLY A 157 2.11 11.87 19.02
C GLY A 157 1.74 10.39 18.87
N ALA A 158 0.80 9.92 19.70
CA ALA A 158 0.26 8.56 19.61
C ALA A 158 -0.22 8.24 18.18
N GLY A 159 -0.13 6.97 17.78
CA GLY A 159 -0.49 6.46 16.45
C GLY A 159 0.66 6.45 15.42
N ALA A 160 1.85 6.98 15.76
CA ALA A 160 3.04 6.79 14.94
C ALA A 160 3.44 5.31 14.93
N ARG A 161 3.72 4.75 13.75
CA ARG A 161 4.00 3.32 13.57
C ARG A 161 5.30 3.07 12.82
N MET A 162 5.94 1.97 13.14
CA MET A 162 7.08 1.40 12.40
C MET A 162 6.82 -0.09 12.16
N LEU A 163 7.01 -0.52 10.91
CA LEU A 163 6.91 -1.92 10.51
C LEU A 163 8.34 -2.44 10.25
N VAL A 164 8.67 -3.57 10.87
CA VAL A 164 10.00 -4.17 10.84
C VAL A 164 9.90 -5.63 10.42
N GLY A 165 10.77 -6.06 9.52
CA GLY A 165 10.93 -7.46 9.12
C GLY A 165 12.31 -8.00 9.49
N SER A 166 12.67 -9.18 8.97
CA SER A 166 13.96 -9.83 9.24
C SER A 166 15.18 -9.04 8.72
N GLU A 167 14.98 -8.16 7.75
CA GLU A 167 16.03 -7.31 7.15
C GLU A 167 16.09 -5.90 7.78
N GLY A 168 15.29 -5.64 8.82
CA GLY A 168 15.18 -4.35 9.49
C GLY A 168 13.90 -3.60 9.10
N ARG A 169 13.94 -2.27 9.22
CA ARG A 169 12.77 -1.42 8.99
C ARG A 169 12.27 -1.48 7.54
N ILE A 170 11.00 -1.80 7.38
CA ILE A 170 10.28 -1.81 6.09
C ILE A 170 9.59 -0.46 5.86
N TRP A 171 8.92 0.06 6.89
CA TRP A 171 8.11 1.27 6.75
C TRP A 171 7.97 2.06 8.05
N GLY A 172 7.73 3.36 7.92
CA GLY A 172 7.26 4.22 8.99
C GLY A 172 8.34 4.61 9.99
N THR A 173 7.91 5.31 11.04
CA THR A 173 8.76 5.65 12.17
C THR A 173 7.92 5.96 13.42
N VAL A 174 8.45 5.57 14.58
CA VAL A 174 7.90 5.88 15.91
C VAL A 174 8.40 7.22 16.47
N GLY A 175 9.34 7.91 15.80
CA GLY A 175 9.97 9.10 16.36
C GLY A 175 11.12 9.63 15.50
N GLY A 176 11.97 10.49 16.04
CA GLY A 176 13.25 10.86 15.43
C GLY A 176 14.39 10.50 16.39
N GLY A 177 15.53 10.05 15.87
CA GLY A 177 16.75 9.87 16.66
C GLY A 177 16.90 8.48 17.29
N LEU A 178 17.49 8.39 18.49
CA LEU A 178 17.90 7.11 19.10
C LEU A 178 16.74 6.16 19.40
N ILE A 179 15.55 6.68 19.77
CA ILE A 179 14.35 5.86 20.01
C ILE A 179 14.05 5.01 18.79
N GLU A 180 14.21 5.56 17.58
CA GLU A 180 13.89 4.83 16.35
C GLU A 180 14.80 3.61 16.19
N ARG A 181 16.10 3.77 16.42
CA ARG A 181 17.07 2.68 16.28
C ARG A 181 16.88 1.62 17.37
N GLN A 182 16.64 2.06 18.60
CA GLN A 182 16.39 1.13 19.71
C GLN A 182 15.08 0.36 19.52
N THR A 183 14.04 1.03 19.02
CA THR A 183 12.77 0.38 18.67
C THR A 183 12.95 -0.65 17.57
N GLU A 184 13.73 -0.34 16.52
CA GLU A 184 14.02 -1.31 15.46
C GLU A 184 14.74 -2.54 16.00
N LEU A 185 15.73 -2.37 16.89
CA LEU A 185 16.42 -3.49 17.54
C LEU A 185 15.48 -4.34 18.40
N LEU A 186 14.61 -3.70 19.19
CA LEU A 186 13.58 -4.39 19.99
C LEU A 186 12.59 -5.14 19.10
N CYS A 187 12.23 -4.59 17.95
CA CYS A 187 11.36 -5.28 16.99
C CYS A 187 12.06 -6.52 16.41
N MET A 188 13.35 -6.44 16.11
CA MET A 188 14.10 -7.61 15.65
C MET A 188 14.24 -8.69 16.73
N GLU A 189 14.28 -8.32 18.01
CA GLU A 189 14.23 -9.27 19.14
C GLU A 189 12.85 -9.91 19.27
N ALA A 190 11.78 -9.10 19.25
CA ALA A 190 10.40 -9.58 19.23
C ALA A 190 10.12 -10.56 18.09
N LEU A 191 10.71 -10.33 16.90
CA LEU A 191 10.59 -11.21 15.75
C LEU A 191 11.23 -12.59 15.99
N LYS A 192 12.36 -12.64 16.72
CA LYS A 192 13.02 -13.90 17.10
C LYS A 192 12.23 -14.65 18.16
N GLU A 193 11.70 -13.94 19.14
CA GLU A 193 10.95 -14.50 20.26
C GLU A 193 9.48 -14.81 19.91
N LYS A 194 8.97 -14.25 18.81
CA LYS A 194 7.59 -14.39 18.33
C LYS A 194 6.55 -13.97 19.38
N ARG A 195 6.78 -12.83 20.02
CA ARG A 195 5.88 -12.28 21.05
C ARG A 195 5.86 -10.75 21.02
N GLY A 196 4.73 -10.18 21.42
CA GLY A 196 4.61 -8.75 21.69
C GLY A 196 5.01 -8.36 23.11
N PHE A 197 5.21 -7.05 23.32
CA PHE A 197 5.41 -6.43 24.63
C PHE A 197 5.21 -4.91 24.58
N LEU A 198 5.05 -4.28 25.73
CA LEU A 198 5.12 -2.81 25.87
C LEU A 198 6.54 -2.39 26.24
N ARG A 199 6.98 -1.24 25.72
CA ARG A 199 8.23 -0.61 26.09
C ARG A 199 8.05 0.86 26.39
N ASP A 200 8.42 1.26 27.60
CA ASP A 200 8.52 2.67 27.97
C ASP A 200 9.94 3.18 27.73
N PHE A 201 10.02 4.37 27.14
CA PHE A 201 11.23 5.15 26.98
C PHE A 201 11.10 6.42 27.81
N ASN A 202 11.98 6.59 28.79
CA ASN A 202 12.09 7.81 29.58
C ASN A 202 13.26 8.65 29.04
N LEU A 203 12.95 9.85 28.54
CA LEU A 203 13.92 10.77 27.96
C LEU A 203 14.43 11.81 28.97
N ASP A 204 13.97 11.77 30.23
CA ASP A 204 14.28 12.77 31.27
C ASP A 204 15.45 12.36 32.20
N THR A 205 16.18 11.27 31.91
CA THR A 205 17.29 10.80 32.77
C THR A 205 18.64 11.44 32.43
N ASP A 206 19.51 11.60 33.45
CA ASP A 206 20.86 12.19 33.38
C ASP A 206 21.84 11.54 32.37
N GLU A 207 21.46 10.44 31.72
CA GLU A 207 22.18 9.89 30.54
C GLU A 207 21.98 10.75 29.27
N ALA A 208 21.10 11.75 29.29
CA ALA A 208 21.00 12.77 28.24
C ALA A 208 22.30 13.59 28.08
N GLY A 209 23.14 13.65 29.13
CA GLY A 209 24.42 14.36 29.11
C GLY A 209 25.52 13.70 28.24
N SER A 210 25.41 12.42 27.93
CA SER A 210 26.35 11.71 27.06
C SER A 210 25.82 11.47 25.64
N ILE A 211 24.55 11.83 25.37
CA ILE A 211 23.90 11.51 24.10
C ILE A 211 22.98 12.62 23.58
N GLY A 212 23.52 13.82 23.40
CA GLY A 212 23.21 14.74 22.28
C GLY A 212 21.74 15.05 21.89
N MET A 213 20.74 14.89 22.78
CA MET A 213 19.34 15.22 22.49
C MET A 213 18.74 16.05 23.64
N VAL A 214 17.94 17.07 23.29
CA VAL A 214 17.32 18.05 24.21
C VAL A 214 15.79 17.91 24.19
N CYS A 215 15.26 16.70 24.05
CA CYS A 215 13.83 16.45 24.05
C CYS A 215 13.45 15.63 25.29
N GLY A 216 12.76 16.23 26.27
CA GLY A 216 12.25 15.56 27.46
C GLY A 216 10.89 14.88 27.25
N GLY A 217 10.53 13.91 28.10
CA GLY A 217 9.24 13.21 28.12
C GLY A 217 9.31 11.67 28.11
N ASN A 218 8.16 11.02 28.26
CA ASN A 218 8.02 9.56 28.18
C ASN A 218 7.22 9.13 26.96
N VAL A 219 7.62 8.02 26.34
CA VAL A 219 6.92 7.40 25.20
C VAL A 219 6.70 5.92 25.49
N THR A 220 5.47 5.45 25.35
CA THR A 220 5.13 4.02 25.40
C THR A 220 4.97 3.50 23.98
N ILE A 221 5.71 2.44 23.66
CA ILE A 221 5.65 1.74 22.38
C ILE A 221 5.08 0.34 22.62
N MET A 222 3.97 0.05 21.94
CA MET A 222 3.42 -1.28 21.85
C MET A 222 4.05 -2.00 20.67
N VAL A 223 4.74 -3.11 20.95
CA VAL A 223 5.40 -3.98 19.97
C VAL A 223 4.52 -5.22 19.80
N GLN A 224 4.06 -5.49 18.59
CA GLN A 224 3.20 -6.62 18.26
C GLN A 224 3.86 -7.48 17.19
N TYR A 225 4.00 -8.78 17.45
CA TYR A 225 4.45 -9.74 16.45
C TYR A 225 3.31 -10.00 15.46
N LEU A 226 3.59 -10.07 14.16
CA LEU A 226 2.58 -10.29 13.14
C LEU A 226 2.95 -11.56 12.39
N SER A 227 2.18 -12.62 12.59
CA SER A 227 2.47 -13.88 11.91
C SER A 227 1.86 -13.96 10.52
N CYS A 228 2.64 -14.40 9.52
CA CYS A 228 2.15 -14.71 8.18
C CYS A 228 1.15 -15.88 8.16
N ARG A 229 1.08 -16.65 9.25
CA ARG A 229 0.14 -17.77 9.44
C ARG A 229 -1.15 -17.35 10.16
N ASN A 230 -1.26 -16.10 10.57
CA ASN A 230 -2.48 -15.59 11.20
C ASN A 230 -3.49 -15.18 10.11
N GLU A 231 -4.41 -16.08 9.79
CA GLU A 231 -5.46 -15.84 8.78
C GLU A 231 -6.40 -14.70 9.18
N GLU A 232 -6.68 -14.53 10.48
CA GLU A 232 -7.53 -13.45 10.99
C GLU A 232 -6.89 -12.08 10.72
N LEU A 233 -5.58 -11.97 10.91
CA LEU A 233 -4.83 -10.73 10.63
C LEU A 233 -4.84 -10.40 9.13
N LEU A 234 -4.61 -11.38 8.25
CA LEU A 234 -4.69 -11.18 6.80
C LEU A 234 -6.08 -10.71 6.36
N HIS A 235 -7.13 -11.31 6.95
CA HIS A 235 -8.51 -10.90 6.71
C HIS A 235 -8.77 -9.48 7.20
N LEU A 236 -8.30 -9.15 8.40
CA LEU A 236 -8.43 -7.82 8.99
C LEU A 236 -7.73 -6.74 8.14
N CYS A 237 -6.53 -7.02 7.60
CA CYS A 237 -5.87 -6.10 6.68
C CYS A 237 -6.73 -5.84 5.43
N ALA A 238 -7.31 -6.89 4.83
CA ALA A 238 -8.17 -6.77 3.66
C ALA A 238 -9.48 -6.00 3.96
N GLN A 239 -10.08 -6.22 5.14
CA GLN A 239 -11.26 -5.47 5.56
C GLN A 239 -10.94 -4.00 5.85
N THR A 240 -9.79 -3.73 6.48
CA THR A 240 -9.34 -2.37 6.79
C THR A 240 -9.15 -1.55 5.52
N GLN A 241 -8.54 -2.13 4.48
CA GLN A 241 -8.43 -1.50 3.15
C GLN A 241 -9.80 -1.12 2.58
N LYS A 242 -10.77 -2.05 2.61
CA LYS A 242 -12.13 -1.78 2.11
C LYS A 242 -12.81 -0.63 2.85
N LEU A 243 -12.66 -0.55 4.18
CA LEU A 243 -13.22 0.56 4.97
C LEU A 243 -12.53 1.90 4.67
N LEU A 244 -11.20 1.88 4.51
CA LEU A 244 -10.44 3.08 4.12
C LEU A 244 -10.85 3.61 2.74
N GLU A 245 -11.21 2.71 1.81
CA GLU A 245 -11.75 3.02 0.49
C GLU A 245 -13.20 3.52 0.55
N SER A 246 -14.07 2.89 1.35
CA SER A 246 -15.50 3.22 1.44
C SER A 246 -15.82 4.51 2.21
N CYS A 247 -14.82 5.13 2.86
CA CYS A 247 -14.99 6.30 3.73
C CYS A 247 -15.88 6.05 4.95
N GLU A 248 -16.03 4.79 5.37
CA GLU A 248 -16.82 4.48 6.54
C GLU A 248 -16.04 4.79 7.83
N ASP A 249 -16.77 5.29 8.83
CA ASP A 249 -16.20 5.55 10.14
C ASP A 249 -16.04 4.23 10.89
N GLY A 250 -14.82 3.93 11.29
CA GLY A 250 -14.50 2.74 12.05
C GLY A 250 -13.23 2.91 12.86
N TRP A 251 -13.02 1.94 13.74
CA TRP A 251 -11.90 1.87 14.65
C TRP A 251 -11.08 0.62 14.34
N LEU A 252 -9.77 0.80 14.35
CA LEU A 252 -8.84 -0.30 14.53
C LEU A 252 -8.40 -0.31 15.99
N ILE A 253 -8.69 -1.39 16.69
CA ILE A 253 -8.25 -1.62 18.07
C ILE A 253 -7.13 -2.65 18.05
N SER A 254 -5.95 -2.23 18.46
CA SER A 254 -4.78 -3.10 18.65
C SER A 254 -4.68 -3.46 20.13
N CYS A 255 -4.64 -4.75 20.42
CA CYS A 255 -4.63 -5.29 21.77
C CYS A 255 -3.37 -6.12 22.01
N LEU A 256 -2.89 -6.09 23.26
CA LEU A 256 -1.77 -6.88 23.74
C LEU A 256 -2.04 -7.33 25.17
N ASP A 257 -2.04 -8.64 25.42
CA ASP A 257 -2.22 -9.18 26.77
C ASP A 257 -0.90 -9.28 27.56
N GLU A 258 -0.99 -9.67 28.84
CA GLU A 258 0.18 -9.86 29.72
C GLU A 258 1.11 -10.99 29.28
N ALA A 259 0.61 -11.98 28.52
CA ALA A 259 1.42 -13.06 27.96
C ALA A 259 2.17 -12.61 26.69
N GLY A 260 1.87 -11.42 26.18
CA GLY A 260 2.42 -10.88 24.95
C GLY A 260 1.71 -11.36 23.69
N ALA A 261 0.49 -11.89 23.81
CA ALA A 261 -0.34 -12.26 22.68
C ALA A 261 -1.04 -11.03 22.10
N GLU A 262 -0.80 -10.79 20.81
CA GLU A 262 -1.45 -9.72 20.06
C GLU A 262 -2.83 -10.11 19.53
N SER A 263 -3.73 -9.13 19.46
CA SER A 263 -4.96 -9.23 18.66
C SER A 263 -5.31 -7.89 18.05
N PHE A 264 -6.08 -7.94 16.96
CA PHE A 264 -6.57 -6.76 16.25
C PHE A 264 -8.07 -6.90 16.06
N MET A 265 -8.79 -5.80 16.19
CA MET A 265 -10.22 -5.75 15.96
C MET A 265 -10.54 -4.55 15.09
N LEU A 266 -11.37 -4.78 14.09
CA LEU A 266 -12.00 -3.75 13.29
C LEU A 266 -13.44 -3.64 13.77
N CYS A 267 -13.88 -2.44 14.14
CA CYS A 267 -15.25 -2.22 14.56
C CYS A 267 -15.80 -0.93 13.95
N SER A 268 -17.10 -0.95 13.68
CA SER A 268 -17.86 0.26 13.40
C SER A 268 -17.85 1.19 14.61
N SER A 269 -18.34 2.42 14.41
CA SER A 269 -18.48 3.37 15.53
C SER A 269 -19.39 2.84 16.66
N GLU A 270 -20.44 2.08 16.31
CA GLU A 270 -21.40 1.52 17.26
C GLU A 270 -20.78 0.36 18.06
N GLU A 271 -20.19 -0.61 17.37
CA GLU A 271 -19.49 -1.74 17.99
C GLU A 271 -18.31 -1.26 18.85
N GLY A 272 -17.59 -0.23 18.41
CA GLY A 272 -16.53 0.40 19.21
C GLY A 272 -17.06 0.96 20.53
N ALA A 273 -18.21 1.64 20.50
CA ALA A 273 -18.84 2.19 21.70
C ALA A 273 -19.35 1.10 22.67
N GLU A 274 -19.75 -0.07 22.15
CA GLU A 274 -20.06 -1.25 22.97
C GLU A 274 -18.80 -1.85 23.60
N TYR A 275 -17.68 -1.82 22.87
CA TYR A 275 -16.40 -2.32 23.35
C TYR A 275 -15.80 -1.44 24.46
N ASP A 276 -15.84 -0.12 24.28
CA ASP A 276 -15.50 0.88 25.29
C ASP A 276 -16.31 2.16 25.05
N SER A 277 -17.09 2.60 26.03
CA SER A 277 -18.03 3.70 25.88
C SER A 277 -17.37 5.03 25.49
N ARG A 278 -16.06 5.21 25.76
CA ARG A 278 -15.32 6.42 25.37
C ARG A 278 -15.09 6.52 23.86
N LEU A 279 -15.20 5.41 23.13
CA LEU A 279 -15.13 5.41 21.66
C LEU A 279 -16.41 6.00 21.03
N LYS A 280 -17.47 6.20 21.83
CA LYS A 280 -18.73 6.83 21.40
C LYS A 280 -18.62 8.33 21.18
N ASP A 281 -17.91 9.02 22.06
CA ASP A 281 -17.95 10.49 22.14
C ASP A 281 -17.11 11.17 21.04
N MET A 282 -16.33 10.40 20.27
CA MET A 282 -15.57 10.84 19.08
C MET A 282 -14.69 12.09 19.26
N GLN A 283 -14.38 12.48 20.50
CA GLN A 283 -13.60 13.69 20.79
C GLN A 283 -12.12 13.54 20.45
N SER A 284 -11.62 12.30 20.41
CA SER A 284 -10.25 11.98 20.00
C SER A 284 -10.28 10.85 19.00
N ASP A 285 -9.48 10.93 17.95
CA ASP A 285 -9.30 9.85 16.98
C ASP A 285 -8.42 8.70 17.50
N LYS A 286 -7.90 8.83 18.73
CA LYS A 286 -6.97 7.88 19.36
C LYS A 286 -7.26 7.72 20.84
N LEU A 287 -7.32 6.49 21.31
CA LEU A 287 -7.55 6.19 22.72
C LEU A 287 -6.68 5.00 23.14
N HIS A 288 -5.92 5.16 24.22
CA HIS A 288 -5.31 4.02 24.90
C HIS A 288 -6.15 3.71 26.16
N PHE A 289 -6.31 2.43 26.47
CA PHE A 289 -7.04 1.99 27.64
C PHE A 289 -6.64 0.56 28.03
N GLN A 290 -7.01 0.17 29.24
CA GLN A 290 -6.80 -1.18 29.74
C GLN A 290 -8.17 -1.85 29.95
N ARG A 291 -8.29 -3.10 29.49
CA ARG A 291 -9.48 -3.93 29.66
C ARG A 291 -9.05 -5.23 30.34
N ALA A 292 -9.39 -5.39 31.61
CA ALA A 292 -8.82 -6.44 32.47
C ALA A 292 -7.28 -6.41 32.41
N SER A 293 -6.63 -7.49 31.98
CA SER A 293 -5.17 -7.60 31.79
C SER A 293 -4.70 -7.32 30.37
N THR A 294 -5.56 -6.77 29.50
CA THR A 294 -5.21 -6.46 28.11
C THR A 294 -5.01 -4.95 27.92
N TYR A 295 -3.86 -4.58 27.37
CA TYR A 295 -3.58 -3.22 26.92
C TYR A 295 -4.18 -3.01 25.53
N CYS A 296 -4.96 -1.95 25.35
CA CYS A 296 -5.66 -1.62 24.12
C CYS A 296 -5.26 -0.24 23.61
N PHE A 297 -5.02 -0.13 22.30
CA PHE A 297 -4.87 1.12 21.59
C PHE A 297 -5.85 1.16 20.42
N ALA A 298 -6.87 2.00 20.54
CA ALA A 298 -7.84 2.26 19.48
C ALA A 298 -7.40 3.48 18.66
N GLN A 299 -7.46 3.34 17.34
CA GLN A 299 -7.28 4.44 16.40
C GLN A 299 -8.37 4.42 15.34
N ARG A 300 -8.94 5.59 15.08
CA ARG A 300 -9.93 5.78 14.02
C ARG A 300 -9.28 5.68 12.64
N LEU A 301 -9.96 5.02 11.70
CA LEU A 301 -9.47 4.81 10.34
C LEU A 301 -9.49 6.08 9.49
N ALA A 302 -10.46 6.97 9.72
CA ALA A 302 -10.62 8.25 9.04
C ALA A 302 -10.57 9.42 10.04
N PRO A 303 -9.39 9.72 10.61
CA PRO A 303 -9.27 10.75 11.63
C PRO A 303 -9.65 12.13 11.06
N GLY A 304 -10.52 12.85 11.76
CA GLY A 304 -10.83 14.26 11.47
C GLY A 304 -11.80 14.56 10.32
N GLY A 305 -12.38 13.59 9.62
CA GLY A 305 -13.35 13.83 8.52
C GLY A 305 -12.72 13.99 7.13
N THR A 306 -13.57 14.10 6.10
CA THR A 306 -13.15 14.15 4.68
C THR A 306 -13.00 15.60 4.19
N VAL A 307 -11.98 15.86 3.37
CA VAL A 307 -11.79 17.13 2.66
C VAL A 307 -12.38 17.02 1.25
N TYR A 308 -13.47 17.74 1.00
CA TYR A 308 -14.05 17.89 -0.33
C TYR A 308 -13.42 19.08 -1.05
N ILE A 309 -12.71 18.80 -2.15
CA ILE A 309 -12.09 19.80 -3.01
C ILE A 309 -13.02 20.06 -4.20
N PHE A 310 -13.60 21.26 -4.25
CA PHE A 310 -14.43 21.71 -5.37
C PHE A 310 -13.59 22.55 -6.33
N GLY A 311 -13.13 21.92 -7.41
CA GLY A 311 -12.23 22.47 -8.42
C GLY A 311 -10.95 21.64 -8.54
N GLY A 312 -10.72 21.00 -9.69
CA GLY A 312 -9.56 20.14 -9.97
C GLY A 312 -8.36 20.86 -10.61
N GLY A 313 -8.28 22.18 -10.45
CA GLY A 313 -7.26 23.04 -11.07
C GLY A 313 -5.83 22.83 -10.55
N HIS A 314 -4.89 23.70 -10.95
CA HIS A 314 -3.48 23.56 -10.61
C HIS A 314 -3.19 23.54 -9.10
N VAL A 315 -3.91 24.34 -8.30
CA VAL A 315 -3.75 24.33 -6.84
C VAL A 315 -4.20 22.99 -6.25
N ALA A 316 -5.29 22.40 -6.75
CA ALA A 316 -5.78 21.11 -6.28
C ALA A 316 -4.76 19.98 -6.49
N ARG A 317 -4.00 20.03 -7.60
CA ARG A 317 -2.96 19.03 -7.92
C ARG A 317 -1.77 19.09 -6.97
N GLU A 318 -1.45 20.26 -6.42
CA GLU A 318 -0.44 20.41 -5.36
C GLU A 318 -1.02 20.11 -3.97
N PHE A 319 -2.31 20.38 -3.78
CA PHE A 319 -3.00 20.24 -2.50
C PHE A 319 -3.34 18.78 -2.15
N ALA A 320 -3.84 18.00 -3.09
CA ALA A 320 -4.24 16.61 -2.88
C ALA A 320 -3.08 15.72 -2.33
N PRO A 321 -1.86 15.77 -2.88
CA PRO A 321 -0.73 15.02 -2.32
C PRO A 321 -0.33 15.45 -0.90
N LEU A 322 -0.48 16.75 -0.57
CA LEU A 322 -0.23 17.24 0.79
C LEU A 322 -1.28 16.70 1.76
N LEU A 323 -2.56 16.70 1.38
CA LEU A 323 -3.63 16.14 2.21
C LEU A 323 -3.39 14.66 2.51
N ALA A 324 -3.04 13.86 1.50
CA ALA A 324 -2.72 12.44 1.68
C ALA A 324 -1.62 12.23 2.74
N ARG A 325 -0.51 12.99 2.63
CA ARG A 325 0.62 12.93 3.57
C ARG A 325 0.30 13.42 4.98
N LEU A 326 -0.73 14.25 5.12
CA LEU A 326 -1.18 14.81 6.39
C LEU A 326 -2.34 14.01 7.02
N ASP A 327 -2.65 12.83 6.47
CA ASP A 327 -3.76 11.98 6.87
C ASP A 327 -5.12 12.71 6.80
N PHE A 328 -5.32 13.51 5.74
CA PHE A 328 -6.62 14.05 5.36
C PHE A 328 -7.18 13.26 4.17
N PRO A 329 -8.15 12.37 4.41
CA PRO A 329 -8.91 11.79 3.33
C PRO A 329 -9.56 12.87 2.48
N HIS A 330 -9.56 12.71 1.16
CA HIS A 330 -10.08 13.75 0.30
C HIS A 330 -10.77 13.21 -0.96
N VAL A 331 -11.72 14.02 -1.43
CA VAL A 331 -12.49 13.80 -2.66
C VAL A 331 -12.31 15.03 -3.54
N VAL A 332 -12.03 14.82 -4.82
CA VAL A 332 -11.88 15.91 -5.80
C VAL A 332 -13.08 15.91 -6.72
N MET A 333 -13.69 17.07 -6.91
CA MET A 333 -14.84 17.26 -7.81
C MET A 333 -14.60 18.46 -8.73
N ASP A 334 -14.83 18.29 -10.03
CA ASP A 334 -14.87 19.37 -11.02
C ASP A 334 -15.93 19.03 -12.08
N ASP A 335 -16.47 20.04 -12.75
CA ASP A 335 -17.47 19.87 -13.82
C ASP A 335 -16.82 19.56 -15.18
N ARG A 336 -15.49 19.56 -15.26
CA ARG A 336 -14.72 19.35 -16.48
C ARG A 336 -13.89 18.07 -16.44
N VAL A 337 -13.99 17.27 -17.51
CA VAL A 337 -13.34 15.96 -17.64
C VAL A 337 -11.81 16.07 -17.57
N GLU A 338 -11.23 17.13 -18.12
CA GLU A 338 -9.78 17.32 -18.14
C GLU A 338 -9.17 17.63 -16.76
N PHE A 339 -10.00 18.04 -15.78
CA PHE A 339 -9.60 18.30 -14.39
C PHE A 339 -10.04 17.19 -13.42
N THR A 340 -10.55 16.06 -13.93
CA THR A 340 -11.03 14.92 -13.13
C THR A 340 -10.38 13.60 -13.54
N LYS A 341 -9.16 13.68 -14.10
CA LYS A 341 -8.37 12.49 -14.41
C LYS A 341 -7.86 11.87 -13.11
N THR A 342 -8.20 10.60 -12.86
CA THR A 342 -7.75 9.87 -11.66
C THR A 342 -6.21 9.80 -11.55
N GLU A 343 -5.51 9.86 -12.68
CA GLU A 343 -4.04 9.91 -12.74
C GLU A 343 -3.45 11.18 -12.13
N ASP A 344 -4.19 12.31 -12.19
CA ASP A 344 -3.77 13.58 -11.59
C ASP A 344 -4.00 13.60 -10.07
N PHE A 345 -4.85 12.69 -9.55
CA PHE A 345 -5.22 12.60 -8.14
C PHE A 345 -5.16 11.15 -7.63
N PRO A 346 -3.98 10.50 -7.67
CA PRO A 346 -3.85 9.07 -7.39
C PRO A 346 -4.11 8.69 -5.93
N ASP A 347 -4.11 9.67 -5.02
CA ASP A 347 -4.35 9.53 -3.58
C ASP A 347 -5.75 9.97 -3.14
N ALA A 348 -6.56 10.52 -4.06
CA ALA A 348 -7.93 10.90 -3.75
C ALA A 348 -8.78 9.64 -3.61
N ARG A 349 -9.64 9.61 -2.58
CA ARG A 349 -10.59 8.50 -2.39
C ARG A 349 -11.57 8.39 -3.54
N LYS A 350 -11.98 9.53 -4.09
CA LYS A 350 -12.86 9.62 -5.25
C LYS A 350 -12.53 10.87 -6.05
N VAL A 351 -12.58 10.72 -7.37
CA VAL A 351 -12.50 11.83 -8.33
C VAL A 351 -13.83 11.85 -9.09
N ILE A 352 -14.57 12.95 -8.98
CA ILE A 352 -15.95 13.07 -9.46
C ILE A 352 -16.00 14.12 -10.57
N CYS A 353 -16.45 13.71 -11.74
CA CYS A 353 -16.82 14.63 -12.82
C CYS A 353 -18.32 14.86 -12.79
N ALA A 354 -18.76 15.97 -12.22
CA ALA A 354 -20.18 16.30 -12.09
C ALA A 354 -20.41 17.81 -12.04
N ASP A 355 -21.59 18.25 -12.45
CA ASP A 355 -21.97 19.66 -12.40
C ASP A 355 -22.05 20.15 -10.95
N PHE A 356 -21.54 21.36 -10.69
CA PHE A 356 -21.55 21.94 -9.35
C PHE A 356 -22.96 22.24 -8.82
N SER A 357 -24.01 22.24 -9.65
CA SER A 357 -25.41 22.32 -9.21
C SER A 357 -25.92 21.04 -8.51
N GLN A 358 -25.18 19.94 -8.58
CA GLN A 358 -25.61 18.62 -8.09
C GLN A 358 -24.66 18.04 -7.03
N ILE A 359 -24.02 18.88 -6.22
CA ILE A 359 -23.00 18.42 -5.25
C ILE A 359 -23.59 17.44 -4.24
N LEU A 360 -24.78 17.73 -3.72
CA LEU A 360 -25.42 16.91 -2.68
C LEU A 360 -25.95 15.56 -3.19
N GLU A 361 -26.04 15.38 -4.51
CA GLU A 361 -26.31 14.07 -5.13
C GLU A 361 -25.05 13.19 -5.17
N GLN A 362 -23.86 13.82 -5.13
CA GLN A 362 -22.57 13.14 -5.28
C GLN A 362 -21.89 12.86 -3.94
N VAL A 363 -22.09 13.75 -2.96
CA VAL A 363 -21.44 13.69 -1.64
C VAL A 363 -22.39 14.14 -0.53
N THR A 364 -22.14 13.66 0.70
CA THR A 364 -22.94 14.02 1.88
C THR A 364 -22.02 14.55 2.99
N PRO A 365 -21.67 15.86 2.97
CA PRO A 365 -20.76 16.44 3.95
C PRO A 365 -21.31 16.38 5.39
N ARG A 366 -20.46 15.93 6.33
CA ARG A 366 -20.74 15.79 7.77
C ARG A 366 -20.10 16.92 8.57
N ALA A 367 -20.48 17.06 9.84
CA ALA A 367 -19.90 18.08 10.75
C ALA A 367 -18.39 17.92 10.99
N SER A 368 -17.84 16.71 10.82
CA SER A 368 -16.40 16.47 10.85
C SER A 368 -15.68 17.02 9.63
N ASP A 369 -16.36 17.15 8.49
CA ASP A 369 -15.74 17.31 7.18
C ASP A 369 -15.35 18.77 6.87
N TYR A 370 -14.53 18.92 5.84
CA TYR A 370 -14.02 20.19 5.33
C TYR A 370 -14.43 20.34 3.86
N ALA A 371 -14.88 21.53 3.49
CA ALA A 371 -15.08 21.91 2.09
C ALA A 371 -14.08 22.99 1.70
N VAL A 372 -13.33 22.77 0.63
CA VAL A 372 -12.40 23.74 0.05
C VAL A 372 -12.84 24.05 -1.38
N VAL A 373 -13.30 25.28 -1.59
CA VAL A 373 -13.84 25.77 -2.85
C VAL A 373 -12.76 26.52 -3.60
N MET A 374 -12.36 25.99 -4.75
CA MET A 374 -11.30 26.51 -5.62
C MET A 374 -11.68 26.36 -7.11
N THR A 375 -12.92 26.75 -7.43
CA THR A 375 -13.47 26.60 -8.78
C THR A 375 -12.90 27.63 -9.77
N ARG A 376 -13.32 27.52 -11.04
CA ARG A 376 -12.90 28.41 -12.15
C ARG A 376 -13.50 29.82 -12.12
N GLY A 377 -14.35 30.17 -11.15
CA GLY A 377 -14.86 31.53 -11.04
C GLY A 377 -16.00 31.74 -10.05
N HIS A 378 -16.26 33.01 -9.74
CA HIS A 378 -17.24 33.45 -8.74
C HIS A 378 -18.66 32.88 -8.90
N ALA A 379 -19.16 32.63 -10.12
CA ALA A 379 -20.48 32.05 -10.34
C ALA A 379 -20.55 30.59 -9.85
N TYR A 380 -19.50 29.80 -10.08
CA TYR A 380 -19.42 28.42 -9.61
C TYR A 380 -19.10 28.37 -8.10
N ASP A 381 -18.26 29.30 -7.62
CA ASP A 381 -18.01 29.46 -6.18
C ASP A 381 -19.34 29.72 -5.43
N LEU A 382 -20.22 30.56 -5.99
CA LEU A 382 -21.55 30.85 -5.44
C LEU A 382 -22.43 29.60 -5.39
N GLU A 383 -22.49 28.83 -6.48
CA GLU A 383 -23.31 27.61 -6.56
C GLU A 383 -22.89 26.57 -5.50
N VAL A 384 -21.57 26.33 -5.38
CA VAL A 384 -21.01 25.44 -4.37
C VAL A 384 -21.35 25.93 -2.95
N GLN A 385 -21.16 27.22 -2.67
CA GLN A 385 -21.42 27.79 -1.34
C GLN A 385 -22.90 27.70 -0.94
N LYS A 386 -23.84 27.94 -1.87
CA LYS A 386 -25.28 27.82 -1.60
C LYS A 386 -25.64 26.43 -1.07
N GLN A 387 -25.15 25.39 -1.72
CA GLN A 387 -25.42 24.00 -1.31
C GLN A 387 -24.69 23.64 -0.03
N LEU A 388 -23.43 24.05 0.16
CA LEU A 388 -22.67 23.72 1.38
C LEU A 388 -23.26 24.38 2.63
N LEU A 389 -23.79 25.61 2.53
CA LEU A 389 -24.42 26.30 3.65
C LEU A 389 -25.66 25.56 4.17
N THR A 390 -26.34 24.77 3.34
CA THR A 390 -27.48 23.93 3.78
C THR A 390 -27.06 22.60 4.43
N THR A 391 -25.75 22.31 4.51
CA THR A 391 -25.21 21.09 5.12
C THR A 391 -24.60 21.36 6.49
N PRO A 392 -24.41 20.33 7.34
CA PRO A 392 -23.71 20.48 8.61
C PRO A 392 -22.18 20.60 8.48
N VAL A 393 -21.60 20.74 7.27
CA VAL A 393 -20.14 20.73 7.08
C VAL A 393 -19.41 21.66 8.05
N GLY A 394 -18.36 21.13 8.68
CA GLY A 394 -17.69 21.79 9.81
C GLY A 394 -16.80 22.97 9.41
N TYR A 395 -16.35 23.01 8.15
CA TYR A 395 -15.50 24.08 7.64
C TYR A 395 -15.78 24.34 6.16
N ILE A 396 -15.88 25.62 5.78
CA ILE A 396 -16.03 26.06 4.38
C ILE A 396 -14.94 27.09 4.09
N GLY A 397 -13.89 26.67 3.38
CA GLY A 397 -12.81 27.54 2.92
C GLY A 397 -12.99 27.89 1.44
N VAL A 398 -12.94 29.18 1.09
CA VAL A 398 -13.13 29.63 -0.30
C VAL A 398 -11.92 30.42 -0.79
N MET A 399 -11.35 29.97 -1.91
CA MET A 399 -10.27 30.65 -2.62
C MET A 399 -10.79 31.88 -3.38
N GLY A 400 -10.34 33.06 -2.99
CA GLY A 400 -10.78 34.29 -3.64
C GLY A 400 -10.17 35.55 -3.06
N SER A 401 -10.26 36.65 -3.81
CA SER A 401 -9.89 37.98 -3.35
C SER A 401 -11.01 38.61 -2.51
N ARG A 402 -10.69 39.68 -1.77
CA ARG A 402 -11.69 40.48 -1.02
C ARG A 402 -12.84 40.94 -1.92
N ARG A 403 -12.53 41.42 -3.13
CA ARG A 403 -13.54 41.84 -4.11
C ARG A 403 -14.46 40.68 -4.53
N LYS A 404 -13.92 39.46 -4.69
CA LYS A 404 -14.72 38.28 -5.03
C LYS A 404 -15.65 37.91 -3.88
N LYS A 405 -15.16 37.98 -2.64
CA LYS A 405 -15.96 37.77 -1.43
C LYS A 405 -17.15 38.72 -1.39
N ASP A 406 -16.94 40.02 -1.57
CA ASP A 406 -18.00 41.02 -1.45
C ASP A 406 -19.14 40.77 -2.45
N TYR A 407 -18.79 40.43 -3.69
CA TYR A 407 -19.77 40.06 -4.72
C TYR A 407 -20.56 38.81 -4.33
N VAL A 408 -19.88 37.71 -4.00
CA VAL A 408 -20.53 36.42 -3.69
C VAL A 408 -21.39 36.54 -2.43
N PHE A 409 -20.95 37.28 -1.42
CA PHE A 409 -21.72 37.50 -0.19
C PHE A 409 -22.97 38.35 -0.45
N GLY A 410 -22.92 39.29 -1.39
CA GLY A 410 -24.11 40.02 -1.84
C GLY A 410 -25.15 39.09 -2.44
N GLU A 411 -24.73 38.21 -3.36
CA GLU A 411 -25.59 37.23 -4.01
C GLU A 411 -26.16 36.20 -3.02
N LEU A 412 -25.35 35.71 -2.08
CA LEU A 412 -25.80 34.78 -1.04
C LEU A 412 -26.87 35.41 -0.13
N ARG A 413 -26.71 36.69 0.25
CA ARG A 413 -27.77 37.42 0.98
C ARG A 413 -29.04 37.55 0.16
N GLY A 414 -28.92 37.83 -1.15
CA GLY A 414 -30.04 37.83 -2.08
C GLY A 414 -30.78 36.49 -2.15
N CYS A 415 -30.09 35.38 -1.84
CA CYS A 415 -30.66 34.04 -1.76
C CYS A 415 -31.21 33.67 -0.37
N GLY A 416 -31.21 34.61 0.59
CA GLY A 416 -31.80 34.41 1.92
C GLY A 416 -30.84 33.94 3.02
N PHE A 417 -29.54 33.81 2.74
CA PHE A 417 -28.55 33.46 3.77
C PHE A 417 -28.24 34.66 4.66
N GLY A 418 -28.28 34.45 5.98
CA GLY A 418 -28.02 35.47 6.98
C GLY A 418 -26.53 35.62 7.31
N ASP A 419 -26.19 36.62 8.12
CA ASP A 419 -24.79 36.85 8.51
C ASP A 419 -24.19 35.68 9.32
N ALA A 420 -25.02 34.92 10.06
CA ALA A 420 -24.59 33.71 10.77
C ALA A 420 -24.16 32.59 9.80
N ASP A 421 -24.86 32.43 8.67
CA ASP A 421 -24.49 31.47 7.63
C ASP A 421 -23.17 31.89 6.98
N LEU A 422 -23.06 33.17 6.62
CA LEU A 422 -21.86 33.73 5.98
C LEU A 422 -20.63 33.68 6.91
N ALA A 423 -20.82 33.76 8.22
CA ALA A 423 -19.75 33.60 9.21
C ALA A 423 -19.10 32.19 9.17
N ARG A 424 -19.80 31.18 8.63
CA ARG A 424 -19.22 29.84 8.42
C ARG A 424 -18.21 29.78 7.28
N ILE A 425 -18.17 30.80 6.41
CA ILE A 425 -17.28 30.85 5.24
C ILE A 425 -15.98 31.58 5.59
N VAL A 426 -14.87 30.84 5.51
CA VAL A 426 -13.51 31.37 5.64
C VAL A 426 -12.99 31.75 4.26
N THR A 427 -12.82 33.05 4.04
CA THR A 427 -12.26 33.56 2.78
C THR A 427 -11.49 34.88 2.99
N PRO A 428 -10.26 35.01 2.45
CA PRO A 428 -9.51 33.99 1.70
C PRO A 428 -9.16 32.75 2.54
N VAL A 429 -9.22 31.58 1.90
CA VAL A 429 -8.80 30.30 2.50
C VAL A 429 -7.28 30.26 2.73
N GLY A 430 -6.84 29.55 3.77
CA GLY A 430 -5.44 29.36 4.11
C GLY A 430 -4.89 30.36 5.13
N LEU A 431 -3.73 30.02 5.72
CA LEU A 431 -2.97 30.92 6.61
C LEU A 431 -2.27 32.03 5.82
N ALA A 432 -2.16 33.22 6.41
CA ALA A 432 -1.50 34.37 5.80
C ALA A 432 0.03 34.23 5.81
N ILE A 433 0.57 33.34 4.96
CA ILE A 433 2.02 33.08 4.83
C ILE A 433 2.66 33.81 3.64
N GLY A 434 1.88 34.58 2.87
CA GLY A 434 2.37 35.33 1.71
C GLY A 434 2.66 34.50 0.45
N GLY A 435 2.08 33.29 0.34
CA GLY A 435 2.29 32.40 -0.79
C GLY A 435 1.69 32.93 -2.11
N GLU A 436 2.41 32.74 -3.21
CA GLU A 436 2.00 33.21 -4.55
C GLU A 436 1.86 32.04 -5.54
N THR A 437 2.67 31.00 -5.39
CA THR A 437 2.65 29.82 -6.24
C THR A 437 1.52 28.85 -5.85
N PRO A 438 1.03 27.99 -6.76
CA PRO A 438 0.04 26.97 -6.43
C PRO A 438 0.46 26.07 -5.24
N ALA A 439 1.74 25.72 -5.14
CA ALA A 439 2.27 24.90 -4.06
C ALA A 439 2.27 25.63 -2.70
N GLU A 440 2.64 26.91 -2.68
CA GLU A 440 2.59 27.71 -1.45
C GLU A 440 1.16 27.97 -0.98
N ILE A 441 0.23 28.19 -1.93
CA ILE A 441 -1.20 28.32 -1.63
C ILE A 441 -1.73 26.99 -1.06
N ALA A 442 -1.41 25.87 -1.69
CA ALA A 442 -1.79 24.55 -1.20
C ALA A 442 -1.24 24.28 0.22
N LEU A 443 0.02 24.63 0.49
CA LEU A 443 0.63 24.54 1.82
C LEU A 443 -0.09 25.43 2.84
N SER A 444 -0.43 26.66 2.47
CA SER A 444 -1.18 27.60 3.32
C SER A 444 -2.55 27.04 3.73
N ILE A 445 -3.28 26.45 2.78
CA ILE A 445 -4.58 25.81 3.02
C ILE A 445 -4.39 24.58 3.92
N ALA A 446 -3.45 23.70 3.57
CA ALA A 446 -3.17 22.50 4.36
C ALA A 446 -2.79 22.83 5.81
N ALA A 447 -1.95 23.85 6.02
CA ALA A 447 -1.57 24.33 7.35
C ALA A 447 -2.78 24.84 8.15
N GLN A 448 -3.72 25.53 7.51
CA GLN A 448 -4.97 25.96 8.16
C GLN A 448 -5.84 24.77 8.55
N LEU A 449 -5.97 23.75 7.69
CA LEU A 449 -6.73 22.54 8.04
C LEU A 449 -6.10 21.78 9.21
N VAL A 450 -4.76 21.67 9.25
CA VAL A 450 -4.04 21.09 10.40
C VAL A 450 -4.31 21.88 11.68
N GLN A 451 -4.27 23.21 11.63
CA GLN A 451 -4.58 24.07 12.77
C GLN A 451 -6.00 23.81 13.30
N ILE A 452 -6.99 23.74 12.41
CA ILE A 452 -8.39 23.49 12.79
C ILE A 452 -8.56 22.09 13.37
N ARG A 453 -7.95 21.06 12.77
CA ARG A 453 -7.99 19.69 13.31
C ARG A 453 -7.40 19.64 14.73
N ALA A 454 -6.25 20.27 14.94
CA ALA A 454 -5.59 20.31 16.24
C ALA A 454 -6.41 21.05 17.33
N GLN A 455 -7.25 22.02 16.94
CA GLN A 455 -8.17 22.71 17.86
C GLN A 455 -9.42 21.88 18.20
N LYS A 456 -9.74 20.84 17.42
CA LYS A 456 -10.81 19.88 17.76
C LYS A 456 -10.31 18.80 18.73
N ASP A 457 -9.04 18.43 18.62
CA ASP A 457 -8.42 17.33 19.38
C ASP A 457 -7.93 17.71 20.80
N GLY A 458 -7.88 19.01 21.12
CA GLY A 458 -7.41 19.54 22.41
C GLY A 458 -8.44 20.42 23.08
#